data_AF-A0A329LYR2-F1
#
_entry.id   AF-A0A329LYR2-F1
#
_cell.length_a   1.000
_cell.length_b   1.000
_cell.length_c   1.000
_cell.angle_alpha   90.00
_cell.angle_beta   90.00
_cell.angle_gamma   90.00
#
_symmetry.space_group_name_H-M   'P 1'
#
loop_
_entity.id
_entity.type
_entity.pdbx_description
1 polymer ?
#
loop_
_entity_poly.entity_id
_entity_poly.type
_entity_poly.pdbx_seq_one_letter_code
_entity_poly.pdbx_strand_id
1 'polypeptide(L)'
;MASLTRYGAEVGSAFSLLGQNENDLTAALGFTMARCTALSDALLRRVWPTLGDGEDISFALEVRAEIGRTDLEVRLPSALVIFEAKRDWLLPTTTQLAQYVSRIHRSGSGALVSLSQASTALAETQLPTEIQGVPVVHLPWRDVLADIATARAVCRGRERIWLEELHTYLLEVIRMRTVADSLVYSVVLSEDRPGGEGTPTYREFVTHHLCYFHPYGVGGWPTDPPNFMAFRWAGAVQRIHRIMHADVVPTIRDRYPYLPENDASDRPHAVYDLGPRLPPLEPVPNGAGIYPSSRLWILLDQLQTAPSLKDAIAGTRALQEGWATT
;
A
#
# COMPACT_ATOMS: atom_id res chain seq x y z
N MET A 1 -22.58 11.02 23.29
CA MET A 1 -22.79 10.09 22.16
C MET A 1 -22.64 8.68 22.68
N ALA A 2 -23.40 7.72 22.14
CA ALA A 2 -23.21 6.30 22.46
C ALA A 2 -21.97 5.78 21.71
N SER A 3 -21.19 4.91 22.34
CA SER A 3 -20.05 4.24 21.69
C SER A 3 -20.53 3.07 20.85
N LEU A 4 -20.04 2.95 19.62
CA LEU A 4 -20.26 1.80 18.74
C LEU A 4 -18.92 1.13 18.44
N THR A 5 -18.82 -0.17 18.71
CA THR A 5 -17.61 -0.95 18.44
C THR A 5 -17.91 -2.19 17.62
N ARG A 6 -17.01 -2.54 16.69
CA ARG A 6 -17.06 -3.78 15.90
C ARG A 6 -15.73 -4.52 16.10
N TYR A 7 -15.80 -5.78 16.54
CA TYR A 7 -14.61 -6.59 16.89
C TYR A 7 -13.63 -5.88 17.86
N GLY A 8 -14.15 -5.08 18.79
CA GLY A 8 -13.34 -4.35 19.78
C GLY A 8 -12.71 -3.05 19.28
N ALA A 9 -12.89 -2.68 18.02
CA ALA A 9 -12.48 -1.38 17.49
C ALA A 9 -13.67 -0.40 17.43
N GLU A 10 -13.43 0.88 17.71
CA GLU A 10 -14.41 1.95 17.54
C GLU A 10 -14.81 2.08 16.06
N VAL A 11 -16.10 2.30 15.80
CA VAL A 11 -16.64 2.55 14.46
C VAL A 11 -16.63 4.05 14.22
N GLY A 12 -15.59 4.56 13.53
CA GLY A 12 -15.41 5.98 13.24
C GLY A 12 -16.22 6.50 12.05
N SER A 13 -16.66 5.59 11.16
CA SER A 13 -17.49 5.88 9.98
C SER A 13 -18.51 4.77 9.75
N ALA A 14 -19.65 5.09 9.14
CA ALA A 14 -20.63 4.14 8.64
C ALA A 14 -20.00 3.16 7.64
N PHE A 15 -18.99 3.57 6.87
CA PHE A 15 -18.28 2.66 5.97
C PHE A 15 -17.34 1.69 6.69
N SER A 16 -16.91 1.97 7.93
CA SER A 16 -16.15 1.01 8.76
C SER A 16 -16.96 -0.26 9.08
N LEU A 17 -18.28 -0.25 8.83
CA LEU A 17 -19.16 -1.43 8.91
C LEU A 17 -19.03 -2.39 7.72
N LEU A 18 -18.45 -1.96 6.59
CA LEU A 18 -18.22 -2.83 5.42
C LEU A 18 -17.06 -3.80 5.72
N GLY A 19 -15.88 -3.26 5.91
CA GLY A 19 -14.64 -4.00 6.10
C GLY A 19 -13.46 -3.15 5.64
N GLN A 20 -12.37 -3.78 5.23
CA GLN A 20 -11.12 -3.09 4.81
C GLN A 20 -10.48 -3.73 3.56
N ASN A 21 -11.18 -4.62 2.85
CA ASN A 21 -10.67 -5.23 1.63
C ASN A 21 -10.90 -4.31 0.41
N GLU A 22 -10.37 -4.69 -0.76
CA GLU A 22 -10.50 -3.90 -2.00
C GLU A 22 -11.95 -3.58 -2.37
N ASN A 23 -12.85 -4.56 -2.26
CA ASN A 23 -14.27 -4.39 -2.61
C ASN A 23 -14.97 -3.45 -1.63
N ASP A 24 -14.61 -3.50 -0.35
CA ASP A 24 -15.19 -2.60 0.66
C ASP A 24 -14.84 -1.13 0.34
N LEU A 25 -13.60 -0.89 -0.10
CA LEU A 25 -13.10 0.43 -0.44
C LEU A 25 -13.76 0.97 -1.71
N THR A 26 -13.86 0.16 -2.76
CA THR A 26 -14.53 0.56 -4.00
C THR A 26 -16.04 0.72 -3.81
N ALA A 27 -16.66 -0.06 -2.92
CA ALA A 27 -18.06 0.10 -2.54
C ALA A 27 -18.32 1.44 -1.84
N ALA A 28 -17.49 1.79 -0.84
CA ALA A 28 -17.58 3.08 -0.17
C ALA A 28 -17.36 4.26 -1.14
N LEU A 29 -16.37 4.13 -2.03
CA LEU A 29 -16.09 5.13 -3.07
C LEU A 29 -17.28 5.29 -4.02
N GLY A 30 -17.75 4.21 -4.63
CA GLY A 30 -18.87 4.22 -5.58
C GLY A 30 -20.17 4.73 -4.94
N PHE A 31 -20.46 4.34 -3.71
CA PHE A 31 -21.61 4.86 -2.96
C PHE A 31 -21.55 6.38 -2.78
N THR A 32 -20.36 6.90 -2.48
CA THR A 32 -20.14 8.33 -2.23
C THR A 32 -20.16 9.12 -3.53
N MET A 33 -19.54 8.63 -4.61
CA MET A 33 -19.61 9.23 -5.94
C MET A 33 -21.06 9.34 -6.43
N ALA A 34 -21.88 8.31 -6.22
CA ALA A 34 -23.31 8.32 -6.56
C ALA A 34 -24.14 9.35 -5.76
N ARG A 35 -23.59 9.95 -4.70
CA ARG A 35 -24.28 10.89 -3.79
C ARG A 35 -23.59 12.24 -3.67
N CYS A 36 -22.46 12.43 -4.36
CA CYS A 36 -21.70 13.67 -4.34
C CYS A 36 -21.16 13.91 -5.75
N THR A 37 -21.88 14.74 -6.51
CA THR A 37 -21.52 15.08 -7.89
C THR A 37 -20.16 15.76 -7.97
N ALA A 38 -19.83 16.64 -7.03
CA ALA A 38 -18.54 17.32 -7.00
C ALA A 38 -17.35 16.34 -6.93
N LEU A 39 -17.45 15.28 -6.12
CA LEU A 39 -16.41 14.24 -6.06
C LEU A 39 -16.40 13.39 -7.33
N SER A 40 -17.59 12.98 -7.79
CA SER A 40 -17.73 12.21 -9.04
C SER A 40 -17.07 12.92 -10.21
N ASP A 41 -17.39 14.19 -10.43
CA ASP A 41 -16.87 14.98 -11.53
C ASP A 41 -15.35 15.21 -11.39
N ALA A 42 -14.85 15.43 -10.17
CA ALA A 42 -13.42 15.61 -9.93
C ALA A 42 -12.63 14.34 -10.32
N LEU A 43 -13.09 13.17 -9.88
CA LEU A 43 -12.44 11.90 -10.18
C LEU A 43 -12.56 11.52 -11.65
N LEU A 44 -13.75 11.68 -12.24
CA LEU A 44 -13.96 11.33 -13.65
C LEU A 44 -13.16 12.21 -14.60
N ARG A 45 -13.10 13.53 -14.37
CA ARG A 45 -12.23 14.42 -15.16
C ARG A 45 -10.75 14.06 -15.04
N ARG A 46 -10.31 13.57 -13.88
CA ARG A 46 -8.92 13.14 -13.65
C ARG A 46 -8.60 11.87 -14.44
N VAL A 47 -9.45 10.85 -14.34
CA VAL A 47 -9.16 9.53 -14.94
C VAL A 47 -9.60 9.41 -16.39
N TRP A 48 -10.47 10.31 -16.84
CA TRP A 48 -10.94 10.38 -18.21
C TRP A 48 -11.20 11.85 -18.62
N PRO A 49 -10.16 12.60 -18.98
CA PRO A 49 -10.27 14.03 -19.29
C PRO A 49 -11.12 14.38 -20.51
N THR A 50 -11.35 13.43 -21.43
CA THR A 50 -12.19 13.63 -22.61
C THR A 50 -13.68 13.41 -22.36
N LEU A 51 -14.07 13.13 -21.11
CA LEU A 51 -15.47 13.03 -20.72
C LEU A 51 -16.18 14.40 -20.86
N GLY A 52 -17.33 14.41 -21.52
CA GLY A 52 -18.18 15.60 -21.65
C GLY A 52 -18.94 15.93 -20.36
N ASP A 53 -19.34 17.19 -20.22
CA ASP A 53 -20.17 17.63 -19.09
C ASP A 53 -21.63 17.13 -19.25
N GLY A 54 -22.26 16.77 -18.13
CA GLY A 54 -23.72 16.59 -18.04
C GLY A 54 -24.28 15.27 -18.59
N GLU A 55 -23.46 14.23 -18.71
CA GLU A 55 -23.93 12.88 -19.05
C GLU A 55 -24.68 12.22 -17.89
N ASP A 56 -25.67 11.36 -18.21
CA ASP A 56 -26.38 10.56 -17.21
C ASP A 56 -25.47 9.42 -16.72
N ILE A 57 -25.01 9.53 -15.47
CA ILE A 57 -24.01 8.63 -14.89
C ILE A 57 -24.70 7.64 -13.94
N SER A 58 -24.40 6.36 -14.12
CA SER A 58 -24.76 5.32 -13.16
C SER A 58 -23.54 4.56 -12.66
N PHE A 59 -23.59 4.12 -11.42
CA PHE A 59 -22.52 3.39 -10.75
C PHE A 59 -22.97 1.94 -10.52
N ALA A 60 -22.11 0.99 -10.85
CA ALA A 60 -22.36 -0.43 -10.61
C ALA A 60 -21.15 -1.07 -9.93
N LEU A 61 -21.38 -1.71 -8.78
CA LEU A 61 -20.34 -2.37 -7.99
C LEU A 61 -20.29 -3.86 -8.32
N GLU A 62 -19.09 -4.43 -8.28
CA GLU A 62 -18.87 -5.89 -8.32
C GLU A 62 -19.53 -6.61 -9.52
N VAL A 63 -19.54 -5.97 -10.70
CA VAL A 63 -20.21 -6.48 -11.90
C VAL A 63 -19.49 -7.72 -12.45
N ARG A 64 -20.15 -8.87 -12.31
CA ARG A 64 -19.67 -10.16 -12.80
C ARG A 64 -20.09 -10.38 -14.26
N ALA A 65 -19.16 -10.87 -15.07
CA ALA A 65 -19.46 -11.42 -16.40
C ALA A 65 -18.80 -12.80 -16.56
N GLU A 66 -18.82 -13.33 -17.79
CA GLU A 66 -18.16 -14.61 -18.13
C GLU A 66 -16.67 -14.61 -17.77
N ILE A 67 -16.01 -13.46 -17.92
CA ILE A 67 -14.61 -13.27 -17.56
C ILE A 67 -14.52 -12.10 -16.57
N GLY A 68 -14.10 -12.43 -15.35
CA GLY A 68 -13.77 -11.47 -14.31
C GLY A 68 -14.97 -10.79 -13.64
N ARG A 69 -14.67 -10.08 -12.57
CA ARG A 69 -15.58 -9.26 -11.79
C ARG A 69 -14.89 -7.93 -11.54
N THR A 70 -15.47 -6.85 -12.02
CA THR A 70 -14.95 -5.50 -11.85
C THR A 70 -15.29 -4.98 -10.46
N ASP A 71 -14.45 -4.17 -9.85
CA ASP A 71 -14.74 -3.63 -8.52
C ASP A 71 -15.77 -2.50 -8.58
N LEU A 72 -15.60 -1.57 -9.53
CA LEU A 72 -16.54 -0.47 -9.79
C LEU A 72 -16.60 -0.14 -11.29
N GLU A 73 -17.81 -0.12 -11.85
CA GLU A 73 -18.09 0.41 -13.19
C GLU A 73 -18.82 1.75 -13.07
N VAL A 74 -18.35 2.75 -13.80
CA VAL A 74 -19.06 4.01 -14.03
C VAL A 74 -19.57 3.99 -15.47
N ARG A 75 -20.89 3.93 -15.60
CA ARG A 75 -21.59 3.74 -16.87
C ARG A 75 -22.23 5.03 -17.31
N LEU A 76 -21.95 5.38 -18.56
CA LEU A 76 -22.50 6.52 -19.26
C LEU A 76 -23.16 6.03 -20.56
N PRO A 77 -23.96 6.86 -21.27
CA PRO A 77 -24.72 6.41 -22.44
C PRO A 77 -23.85 5.79 -23.56
N SER A 78 -22.64 6.33 -23.78
CA SER A 78 -21.69 5.86 -24.80
C SER A 78 -20.27 5.70 -24.27
N ALA A 79 -20.15 5.42 -22.97
CA ALA A 79 -18.87 5.38 -22.29
C ALA A 79 -18.91 4.44 -21.07
N LEU A 80 -17.77 3.78 -20.80
CA LEU A 80 -17.62 2.92 -19.63
C LEU A 80 -16.25 3.11 -18.98
N VAL A 81 -16.25 3.56 -17.72
CA VAL A 81 -15.04 3.61 -16.89
C VAL A 81 -15.05 2.39 -15.98
N ILE A 82 -13.95 1.63 -15.95
CA ILE A 82 -13.84 0.45 -15.10
C ILE A 82 -12.69 0.65 -14.13
N PHE A 83 -12.99 0.61 -12.84
CA PHE A 83 -12.01 0.66 -11.76
C PHE A 83 -11.70 -0.77 -11.31
N GLU A 84 -10.41 -1.09 -11.29
CA GLU A 84 -9.84 -2.31 -10.72
C GLU A 84 -8.92 -1.90 -9.57
N ALA A 85 -9.33 -2.21 -8.35
CA ALA A 85 -8.62 -1.91 -7.15
C ALA A 85 -7.63 -3.02 -6.77
N LYS A 86 -6.55 -2.60 -6.10
CA LYS A 86 -5.59 -3.48 -5.48
C LYS A 86 -5.24 -2.96 -4.10
N ARG A 87 -5.00 -3.89 -3.17
CA ARG A 87 -4.43 -3.55 -1.89
C ARG A 87 -3.06 -2.91 -2.04
N ASP A 88 -2.80 -1.95 -1.18
CA ASP A 88 -1.46 -1.46 -0.91
C ASP A 88 -0.80 -0.89 -2.17
N TRP A 89 0.52 -1.03 -2.33
CA TRP A 89 1.25 -0.61 -3.53
C TRP A 89 1.18 -1.66 -4.66
N LEU A 90 0.27 -2.65 -4.57
CA LEU A 90 0.07 -3.58 -5.67
C LEU A 90 -0.68 -2.89 -6.82
N LEU A 91 -0.43 -3.38 -8.03
CA LEU A 91 -1.07 -2.94 -9.26
C LEU A 91 -1.69 -4.14 -9.97
N PRO A 92 -2.81 -3.96 -10.69
CA PRO A 92 -3.38 -5.02 -11.49
C PRO A 92 -2.43 -5.37 -12.63
N THR A 93 -2.41 -6.64 -13.02
CA THR A 93 -1.64 -7.07 -14.19
C THR A 93 -2.32 -6.61 -15.49
N THR A 94 -1.54 -6.41 -16.55
CA THR A 94 -2.06 -6.16 -17.90
C THR A 94 -3.07 -7.23 -18.32
N THR A 95 -2.81 -8.50 -17.98
CA THR A 95 -3.72 -9.61 -18.27
C THR A 95 -5.07 -9.47 -17.56
N GLN A 96 -5.09 -9.01 -16.29
CA GLN A 96 -6.34 -8.74 -15.57
C GLN A 96 -7.12 -7.61 -16.24
N LEU A 97 -6.46 -6.49 -16.52
CA LEU A 97 -7.10 -5.32 -17.16
C LEU A 97 -7.62 -5.64 -18.57
N ALA A 98 -6.89 -6.44 -19.35
CA ALA A 98 -7.27 -6.84 -20.69
C ALA A 98 -8.62 -7.60 -20.75
N GLN A 99 -9.04 -8.24 -19.65
CA GLN A 99 -10.34 -8.94 -19.57
C GLN A 99 -11.53 -8.00 -19.74
N TYR A 100 -11.34 -6.70 -19.45
CA TYR A 100 -12.42 -5.72 -19.44
C TYR A 100 -12.51 -4.87 -20.71
N VAL A 101 -11.47 -4.89 -21.56
CA VAL A 101 -11.40 -4.10 -22.81
C VAL A 101 -12.64 -4.28 -23.69
N SER A 102 -13.09 -5.53 -23.87
CA SER A 102 -14.25 -5.81 -24.71
C SER A 102 -15.55 -5.16 -24.19
N ARG A 103 -15.67 -4.95 -22.88
CA ARG A 103 -16.82 -4.27 -22.27
C ARG A 103 -16.82 -2.79 -22.66
N ILE A 104 -15.65 -2.17 -22.57
CA ILE A 104 -15.44 -0.77 -22.95
C ILE A 104 -15.72 -0.55 -24.43
N HIS A 105 -15.19 -1.40 -25.32
CA HIS A 105 -15.47 -1.29 -26.76
C HIS A 105 -16.95 -1.39 -27.09
N ARG A 106 -17.71 -2.26 -26.39
CA ARG A 106 -19.16 -2.36 -26.57
C ARG A 106 -19.91 -1.11 -26.12
N SER A 107 -19.38 -0.39 -25.14
CA SER A 107 -19.93 0.90 -24.70
C SER A 107 -19.53 2.06 -25.62
N GLY A 108 -18.57 1.86 -26.54
CA GLY A 108 -18.15 2.84 -27.54
C GLY A 108 -16.84 3.55 -27.17
N SER A 109 -16.70 4.00 -25.93
CA SER A 109 -15.47 4.60 -25.41
C SER A 109 -15.25 4.24 -23.94
N GLY A 110 -14.05 4.44 -23.40
CA GLY A 110 -13.75 4.03 -22.03
C GLY A 110 -12.41 4.46 -21.49
N ALA A 111 -12.23 4.18 -20.20
CA ALA A 111 -10.92 4.08 -19.58
C ALA A 111 -10.89 2.92 -18.58
N LEU A 112 -9.72 2.28 -18.48
CA LEU A 112 -9.39 1.33 -17.43
C LEU A 112 -8.65 2.08 -16.33
N VAL A 113 -9.15 2.01 -15.11
CA VAL A 113 -8.58 2.72 -13.97
C VAL A 113 -8.02 1.70 -12.98
N SER A 114 -6.72 1.75 -12.75
CA SER A 114 -6.10 1.05 -11.63
C SER A 114 -6.20 1.91 -10.38
N LEU A 115 -6.67 1.34 -9.26
CA LEU A 115 -6.84 2.06 -7.99
C LEU A 115 -6.08 1.39 -6.84
N SER A 116 -5.03 2.03 -6.32
CA SER A 116 -4.27 1.47 -5.18
C SER A 116 -3.49 2.55 -4.42
N GLN A 117 -2.66 2.17 -3.45
CA GLN A 117 -1.75 3.09 -2.75
C GLN A 117 -0.44 3.34 -3.52
N ALA A 118 -0.24 2.67 -4.67
CA ALA A 118 0.91 2.94 -5.53
C ALA A 118 0.95 4.41 -5.94
N SER A 119 2.16 4.95 -6.12
CA SER A 119 2.32 6.28 -6.68
C SER A 119 2.11 6.22 -8.20
N THR A 120 1.72 7.35 -8.80
CA THR A 120 1.62 7.47 -10.27
C THR A 120 2.92 7.07 -10.95
N ALA A 121 4.06 7.56 -10.44
CA ALA A 121 5.37 7.23 -10.99
C ALA A 121 5.69 5.74 -10.89
N LEU A 122 5.29 5.06 -9.80
CA LEU A 122 5.47 3.62 -9.69
C LEU A 122 4.59 2.89 -10.72
N ALA A 123 3.35 3.34 -10.88
CA ALA A 123 2.42 2.75 -11.83
C ALA A 123 2.88 2.91 -13.28
N GLU A 124 3.46 4.04 -13.66
CA GLU A 124 4.02 4.28 -15.01
C GLU A 124 5.13 3.29 -15.38
N THR A 125 5.84 2.72 -14.38
CA THR A 125 6.86 1.69 -14.65
C THR A 125 6.30 0.28 -14.87
N GLN A 126 5.05 0.03 -14.48
CA GLN A 126 4.48 -1.33 -14.44
C GLN A 126 3.21 -1.50 -15.28
N LEU A 127 2.42 -0.44 -15.43
CA LEU A 127 1.20 -0.44 -16.23
C LEU A 127 1.49 0.12 -17.62
N PRO A 128 0.94 -0.48 -18.69
CA PRO A 128 0.97 0.14 -20.00
C PRO A 128 0.09 1.41 -19.99
N THR A 129 0.35 2.35 -20.88
CA THR A 129 -0.49 3.54 -21.05
C THR A 129 -1.84 3.23 -21.72
N GLU A 130 -1.92 2.13 -22.45
CA GLU A 130 -3.13 1.64 -23.09
C GLU A 130 -3.11 0.12 -23.28
N ILE A 131 -4.31 -0.48 -23.41
CA ILE A 131 -4.48 -1.88 -23.79
C ILE A 131 -5.50 -1.92 -24.94
N GLN A 132 -5.07 -2.35 -26.12
CA GLN A 132 -5.91 -2.44 -27.32
C GLN A 132 -6.70 -1.14 -27.61
N GLY A 133 -6.00 -0.01 -27.52
CA GLY A 133 -6.56 1.33 -27.75
C GLY A 133 -7.46 1.87 -26.62
N VAL A 134 -7.62 1.13 -25.52
CA VAL A 134 -8.30 1.64 -24.31
C VAL A 134 -7.25 2.24 -23.38
N PRO A 135 -7.38 3.51 -22.96
CA PRO A 135 -6.44 4.14 -22.04
C PRO A 135 -6.45 3.44 -20.68
N VAL A 136 -5.27 3.29 -20.09
CA VAL A 136 -5.08 2.79 -18.73
C VAL A 136 -4.53 3.94 -17.89
N VAL A 137 -5.26 4.28 -16.83
CA VAL A 137 -4.90 5.37 -15.91
C VAL A 137 -4.78 4.81 -14.51
N HIS A 138 -3.73 5.21 -13.80
CA HIS A 138 -3.61 4.90 -12.37
C HIS A 138 -4.15 6.06 -11.53
N LEU A 139 -5.02 5.73 -10.58
CA LEU A 139 -5.57 6.64 -9.58
C LEU A 139 -5.08 6.22 -8.20
N PRO A 140 -4.10 6.93 -7.62
CA PRO A 140 -3.68 6.69 -6.25
C PRO A 140 -4.78 7.05 -5.25
N TRP A 141 -4.94 6.24 -4.19
CA TRP A 141 -5.84 6.55 -3.08
C TRP A 141 -5.53 7.90 -2.38
N ARG A 142 -4.26 8.31 -2.38
CA ARG A 142 -3.84 9.64 -1.90
C ARG A 142 -4.45 10.79 -2.70
N ASP A 143 -4.66 10.60 -4.00
CA ASP A 143 -5.25 11.62 -4.86
C ASP A 143 -6.76 11.67 -4.65
N VAL A 144 -7.40 10.51 -4.41
CA VAL A 144 -8.80 10.44 -3.98
C VAL A 144 -9.02 11.22 -2.68
N LEU A 145 -8.13 11.07 -1.68
CA LEU A 145 -8.19 11.87 -0.44
C LEU A 145 -8.07 13.37 -0.70
N ALA A 146 -7.17 13.79 -1.60
CA ALA A 146 -7.02 15.20 -1.97
C ALA A 146 -8.27 15.75 -2.70
N ASP A 147 -8.88 14.95 -3.57
CA ASP A 147 -10.11 15.31 -4.28
C ASP A 147 -11.31 15.38 -3.31
N ILE A 148 -11.38 14.49 -2.31
CA ILE A 148 -12.37 14.58 -1.22
C ILE A 148 -12.20 15.88 -0.42
N ALA A 149 -10.96 16.24 -0.05
CA ALA A 149 -10.69 17.47 0.69
C ALA A 149 -11.11 18.72 -0.11
N THR A 150 -10.88 18.71 -1.42
CA THR A 150 -11.28 19.79 -2.34
C THR A 150 -12.81 19.86 -2.48
N ALA A 151 -13.48 18.73 -2.74
CA ALA A 151 -14.94 18.66 -2.88
C ALA A 151 -15.66 19.08 -1.58
N ARG A 152 -15.11 18.71 -0.41
CA ARG A 152 -15.66 19.08 0.91
C ARG A 152 -15.77 20.59 1.12
N ALA A 153 -14.90 21.39 0.49
CA ALA A 153 -14.94 22.85 0.60
C ALA A 153 -16.21 23.44 -0.03
N VAL A 154 -16.71 22.82 -1.10
CA VAL A 154 -17.87 23.30 -1.88
C VAL A 154 -19.18 22.58 -1.55
N CYS A 155 -19.13 21.32 -1.12
CA CYS A 155 -20.32 20.54 -0.78
C CYS A 155 -20.98 20.97 0.53
N ARG A 156 -22.31 20.77 0.63
CA ARG A 156 -23.13 21.06 1.81
C ARG A 156 -24.12 19.94 2.08
N GLY A 157 -24.77 19.96 3.25
CA GLY A 157 -25.83 19.02 3.60
C GLY A 157 -25.37 17.57 3.51
N ARG A 158 -26.19 16.71 2.87
CA ARG A 158 -25.96 15.26 2.80
C ARG A 158 -24.70 14.87 2.01
N GLU A 159 -24.34 15.62 0.97
CA GLU A 159 -23.12 15.33 0.21
C GLU A 159 -21.89 15.45 1.09
N ARG A 160 -21.82 16.52 1.90
CA ARG A 160 -20.72 16.75 2.83
C ARG A 160 -20.61 15.64 3.87
N ILE A 161 -21.74 15.15 4.39
CA ILE A 161 -21.76 14.03 5.34
C ILE A 161 -21.09 12.81 4.70
N TRP A 162 -21.47 12.42 3.48
CA TRP A 162 -20.86 11.25 2.82
C TRP A 162 -19.38 11.42 2.51
N LEU A 163 -18.95 12.64 2.16
CA LEU A 163 -17.52 12.96 2.01
C LEU A 163 -16.76 12.81 3.34
N GLU A 164 -17.35 13.25 4.46
CA GLU A 164 -16.74 13.13 5.78
C GLU A 164 -16.66 11.65 6.21
N GLU A 165 -17.72 10.87 5.99
CA GLU A 165 -17.74 9.43 6.25
C GLU A 165 -16.68 8.69 5.41
N LEU A 166 -16.58 9.01 4.11
CA LEU A 166 -15.58 8.40 3.22
C LEU A 166 -14.16 8.81 3.61
N HIS A 167 -13.93 10.08 3.93
CA HIS A 167 -12.62 10.57 4.36
C HIS A 167 -12.14 9.88 5.64
N THR A 168 -12.99 9.81 6.66
CA THR A 168 -12.67 9.12 7.92
C THR A 168 -12.36 7.65 7.68
N TYR A 169 -13.21 6.96 6.91
CA TYR A 169 -13.01 5.55 6.57
C TYR A 169 -11.71 5.32 5.79
N LEU A 170 -11.43 6.13 4.77
CA LEU A 170 -10.22 5.99 3.96
C LEU A 170 -8.95 6.27 4.78
N LEU A 171 -8.97 7.18 5.76
CA LEU A 171 -7.85 7.38 6.68
C LEU A 171 -7.61 6.19 7.63
N GLU A 172 -8.64 5.39 7.91
CA GLU A 172 -8.50 4.15 8.67
C GLU A 172 -7.88 3.03 7.82
N VAL A 173 -8.24 2.94 6.53
CA VAL A 173 -7.89 1.78 5.69
C VAL A 173 -6.70 2.00 4.74
N ILE A 174 -6.57 3.18 4.13
CA ILE A 174 -5.36 3.54 3.39
C ILE A 174 -4.25 3.63 4.44
N ARG A 175 -3.35 2.65 4.43
CA ARG A 175 -2.58 2.24 5.60
C ARG A 175 -1.98 3.39 6.41
N MET A 176 -2.70 3.77 7.46
CA MET A 176 -2.08 3.94 8.77
C MET A 176 -1.97 2.55 9.39
N ARG A 177 -0.78 1.96 9.25
CA ARG A 177 -0.33 0.69 9.86
C ARG A 177 -1.13 0.26 11.10
N THR A 178 -1.61 -0.99 11.13
CA THR A 178 -2.30 -1.51 12.32
C THR A 178 -1.34 -1.50 13.51
N VAL A 179 -1.62 -0.70 14.54
CA VAL A 179 -0.69 -0.56 15.68
C VAL A 179 -0.55 -1.88 16.46
N ALA A 180 -1.53 -2.77 16.32
CA ALA A 180 -1.57 -4.07 16.98
C ALA A 180 -0.59 -5.09 16.39
N ASP A 181 -0.21 -4.98 15.10
CA ASP A 181 0.74 -5.93 14.53
C ASP A 181 2.16 -5.66 15.08
N SER A 182 2.67 -6.64 15.80
CA SER A 182 3.97 -6.60 16.47
C SER A 182 5.02 -7.47 15.77
N LEU A 183 4.77 -7.90 14.53
CA LEU A 183 5.78 -8.59 13.73
C LEU A 183 6.91 -7.64 13.31
N VAL A 184 8.13 -8.14 13.49
CA VAL A 184 9.38 -7.48 13.15
C VAL A 184 10.01 -8.20 11.97
N TYR A 185 10.31 -7.45 10.91
CA TYR A 185 11.07 -7.97 9.78
C TYR A 185 12.56 -7.78 10.02
N SER A 186 13.29 -8.90 10.14
CA SER A 186 14.71 -8.89 10.48
C SER A 186 15.60 -9.20 9.26
N VAL A 187 16.54 -8.29 9.01
CA VAL A 187 17.45 -8.30 7.86
C VAL A 187 18.91 -8.19 8.31
N VAL A 188 19.84 -8.66 7.49
CA VAL A 188 21.27 -8.55 7.76
C VAL A 188 21.85 -7.41 6.92
N LEU A 189 22.64 -6.55 7.56
CA LEU A 189 23.29 -5.42 6.89
C LEU A 189 24.75 -5.76 6.59
N SER A 190 25.15 -5.55 5.33
CA SER A 190 26.56 -5.58 4.95
C SER A 190 27.24 -4.24 5.23
N GLU A 191 28.57 -4.23 5.13
CA GLU A 191 29.39 -3.00 5.15
C GLU A 191 29.57 -2.40 3.75
N ASP A 192 28.86 -2.92 2.75
CA ASP A 192 29.00 -2.45 1.38
C ASP A 192 28.43 -1.04 1.24
N ARG A 193 29.06 -0.25 0.37
CA ARG A 193 28.64 1.11 0.01
C ARG A 193 27.90 1.07 -1.32
N PRO A 194 26.55 1.13 -1.34
CA PRO A 194 25.80 1.05 -2.58
C PRO A 194 26.10 2.19 -3.57
N GLY A 195 26.54 3.36 -3.08
CA GLY A 195 26.96 4.49 -3.91
C GLY A 195 28.45 4.53 -4.25
N GLY A 196 29.23 3.52 -3.86
CA GLY A 196 30.68 3.52 -4.00
C GLY A 196 31.42 4.31 -2.90
N GLU A 197 32.71 4.58 -3.13
CA GLU A 197 33.56 5.26 -2.15
C GLU A 197 33.03 6.65 -1.77
N GLY A 198 33.15 7.02 -0.50
CA GLY A 198 32.67 8.32 0.01
C GLY A 198 31.16 8.41 0.27
N THR A 199 30.39 7.34 0.00
CA THR A 199 28.94 7.28 0.25
C THR A 199 28.61 6.34 1.42
N PRO A 200 27.47 6.49 2.14
CA PRO A 200 27.16 5.66 3.30
C PRO A 200 27.11 4.15 3.01
N THR A 201 27.54 3.30 3.95
CA THR A 201 27.27 1.85 3.90
C THR A 201 25.79 1.56 4.18
N TYR A 202 25.31 0.37 3.84
CA TYR A 202 23.99 -0.08 4.27
C TYR A 202 23.77 0.01 5.79
N ARG A 203 24.84 -0.19 6.59
CA ARG A 203 24.78 0.02 8.03
C ARG A 203 24.62 1.49 8.40
N GLU A 204 25.38 2.38 7.77
CA GLU A 204 25.35 3.83 8.05
C GLU A 204 23.99 4.46 7.71
N PHE A 205 23.30 3.99 6.65
CA PHE A 205 21.91 4.37 6.38
C PHE A 205 21.00 4.13 7.59
N VAL A 206 21.13 2.98 8.25
CA VAL A 206 20.31 2.64 9.41
C VAL A 206 20.79 3.36 10.67
N THR A 207 22.10 3.38 10.93
CA THR A 207 22.63 3.87 12.21
C THR A 207 22.74 5.39 12.30
N HIS A 208 22.97 6.08 11.18
CA HIS A 208 23.19 7.52 11.16
C HIS A 208 22.05 8.28 10.49
N HIS A 209 21.50 7.73 9.40
CA HIS A 209 20.44 8.40 8.64
C HIS A 209 19.03 7.96 9.07
N LEU A 210 18.91 6.95 9.94
CA LEU A 210 17.64 6.38 10.38
C LEU A 210 16.71 6.08 9.20
N CYS A 211 17.25 5.45 8.16
CA CYS A 211 16.49 5.02 7.01
C CYS A 211 16.96 3.66 6.51
N TYR A 212 16.09 2.96 5.78
CA TYR A 212 16.45 1.72 5.10
C TYR A 212 15.69 1.60 3.79
N PHE A 213 16.25 0.89 2.82
CA PHE A 213 15.58 0.60 1.57
C PHE A 213 15.96 -0.79 1.06
N HIS A 214 15.09 -1.36 0.23
CA HIS A 214 15.35 -2.62 -0.46
C HIS A 214 14.53 -2.72 -1.75
N PRO A 215 14.92 -3.59 -2.71
CA PRO A 215 14.10 -3.86 -3.89
C PRO A 215 12.68 -4.26 -3.48
N TYR A 216 11.67 -3.65 -4.08
CA TYR A 216 10.27 -3.88 -3.73
C TYR A 216 9.77 -5.20 -4.31
N GLY A 217 9.27 -6.10 -3.46
CA GLY A 217 8.63 -7.37 -3.86
C GLY A 217 9.51 -8.42 -4.56
N VAL A 218 10.78 -8.13 -4.85
CA VAL A 218 11.68 -9.05 -5.57
C VAL A 218 12.39 -10.00 -4.61
N GLY A 219 12.52 -11.28 -5.01
CA GLY A 219 13.37 -12.24 -4.31
C GLY A 219 13.01 -12.42 -2.84
N GLY A 220 11.73 -12.35 -2.45
CA GLY A 220 11.26 -12.56 -1.07
C GLY A 220 11.32 -11.33 -0.16
N TRP A 221 11.57 -10.14 -0.71
CA TRP A 221 11.32 -8.88 0.01
C TRP A 221 9.81 -8.68 0.20
N PRO A 222 9.38 -8.06 1.32
CA PRO A 222 7.98 -7.85 1.57
C PRO A 222 7.41 -6.82 0.59
N THR A 223 6.18 -7.07 0.13
CA THR A 223 5.36 -6.10 -0.62
C THR A 223 4.54 -5.21 0.31
N ASP A 224 4.46 -5.57 1.58
CA ASP A 224 3.85 -4.78 2.65
C ASP A 224 4.94 -4.26 3.60
N PRO A 225 5.10 -2.94 3.78
CA PRO A 225 5.99 -2.37 4.78
C PRO A 225 5.71 -2.92 6.18
N PRO A 226 6.70 -3.52 6.86
CA PRO A 226 6.54 -3.96 8.24
C PRO A 226 6.27 -2.77 9.18
N ASN A 227 5.72 -3.06 10.36
CA ASN A 227 5.63 -2.06 11.44
C ASN A 227 6.99 -1.82 12.10
N PHE A 228 7.79 -2.87 12.18
CA PHE A 228 9.08 -2.86 12.85
C PHE A 228 10.12 -3.57 11.99
N MET A 229 11.34 -3.06 12.03
CA MET A 229 12.50 -3.72 11.43
C MET A 229 13.60 -3.96 12.45
N ALA A 230 14.25 -5.11 12.33
CA ALA A 230 15.42 -5.47 13.10
C ALA A 230 16.63 -5.69 12.20
N PHE A 231 17.74 -5.04 12.52
CA PHE A 231 18.94 -5.05 11.71
C PHE A 231 20.05 -5.85 12.41
N ARG A 232 20.64 -6.77 11.67
CA ARG A 232 21.65 -7.71 12.17
C ARG A 232 23.00 -7.49 11.52
N TRP A 233 24.05 -7.60 12.33
CA TRP A 233 25.43 -7.71 11.88
C TRP A 233 26.29 -8.28 13.02
N ALA A 234 27.49 -8.76 12.68
CA ALA A 234 28.40 -9.39 13.64
C ALA A 234 27.74 -10.52 14.47
N GLY A 235 26.87 -11.32 13.83
CA GLY A 235 26.23 -12.47 14.47
C GLY A 235 25.14 -12.14 15.50
N ALA A 236 24.63 -10.91 15.53
CA ALA A 236 23.59 -10.49 16.46
C ALA A 236 22.59 -9.52 15.81
N VAL A 237 21.38 -9.44 16.37
CA VAL A 237 20.46 -8.31 16.18
C VAL A 237 20.99 -7.14 16.98
N GLN A 238 21.17 -6.01 16.31
CA GLN A 238 21.90 -4.87 16.83
C GLN A 238 21.01 -3.64 16.97
N ARG A 239 20.00 -3.52 16.11
CA ARG A 239 19.06 -2.40 16.12
C ARG A 239 17.66 -2.90 15.86
N ILE A 240 16.70 -2.35 16.57
CA ILE A 240 15.28 -2.55 16.34
C ILE A 240 14.69 -1.15 16.20
N HIS A 241 13.91 -0.92 15.16
CA HIS A 241 13.26 0.35 14.89
C HIS A 241 11.80 0.13 14.56
N ARG A 242 10.95 1.02 15.04
CA ARG A 242 9.62 1.21 14.44
C ARG A 242 9.82 1.91 13.10
N ILE A 243 9.10 1.50 12.07
CA ILE A 243 9.04 2.29 10.85
C ILE A 243 8.08 3.46 11.12
N MET A 244 8.50 4.67 10.79
CA MET A 244 7.72 5.90 10.93
C MET A 244 6.99 6.24 9.63
N HIS A 245 7.64 6.01 8.49
CA HIS A 245 7.08 6.22 7.17
C HIS A 245 7.56 5.14 6.21
N ALA A 246 6.72 4.75 5.25
CA ALA A 246 7.11 3.90 4.14
C ALA A 246 6.57 4.46 2.84
N ASP A 247 7.36 4.29 1.79
CA ASP A 247 6.97 4.57 0.41
C ASP A 247 7.58 3.54 -0.53
N VAL A 248 7.07 3.47 -1.76
CA VAL A 248 7.66 2.70 -2.85
C VAL A 248 7.98 3.67 -3.99
N VAL A 249 9.27 3.84 -4.25
CA VAL A 249 9.78 4.71 -5.30
C VAL A 249 10.10 3.89 -6.56
N PRO A 250 9.92 4.45 -7.77
CA PRO A 250 10.20 3.74 -9.03
C PRO A 250 11.68 3.44 -9.21
N THR A 251 12.55 4.32 -8.72
CA THR A 251 14.00 4.15 -8.65
C THR A 251 14.50 4.70 -7.32
N ILE A 252 15.47 4.04 -6.71
CA ILE A 252 16.05 4.52 -5.44
C ILE A 252 16.83 5.83 -5.63
N ARG A 253 17.24 6.14 -6.87
CA ARG A 253 17.97 7.36 -7.21
C ARG A 253 17.16 8.62 -7.02
N ASP A 254 15.82 8.54 -7.06
CA ASP A 254 14.93 9.67 -6.74
C ASP A 254 15.16 10.17 -5.31
N ARG A 255 15.51 9.26 -4.39
CA ARG A 255 15.83 9.59 -2.99
C ARG A 255 17.31 9.84 -2.76
N TYR A 256 18.17 9.06 -3.44
CA TYR A 256 19.62 9.12 -3.29
C TYR A 256 20.30 9.24 -4.66
N PRO A 257 20.39 10.46 -5.24
CA PRO A 257 20.87 10.67 -6.62
C PRO A 257 22.32 10.24 -6.88
N TYR A 258 23.12 10.05 -5.83
CA TYR A 258 24.51 9.57 -5.94
C TYR A 258 24.62 8.05 -6.12
N LEU A 259 23.52 7.30 -6.01
CA LEU A 259 23.53 5.86 -6.29
C LEU A 259 23.74 5.59 -7.79
N PRO A 260 24.47 4.52 -8.15
CA PRO A 260 24.88 4.27 -9.53
C PRO A 260 23.70 3.96 -10.44
N GLU A 261 23.83 4.34 -11.71
CA GLU A 261 22.91 3.97 -12.80
C GLU A 261 23.15 2.51 -13.20
N ASN A 262 22.19 1.64 -12.88
CA ASN A 262 22.19 0.21 -13.19
C ASN A 262 20.87 -0.43 -12.76
N ASP A 263 20.62 -1.65 -13.22
CA ASP A 263 19.44 -2.46 -12.85
C ASP A 263 19.23 -2.63 -11.34
N ALA A 264 20.30 -2.50 -10.53
CA ALA A 264 20.16 -2.64 -9.10
C ALA A 264 19.49 -1.42 -8.46
N SER A 265 19.77 -0.21 -8.96
CA SER A 265 19.16 1.05 -8.53
C SER A 265 17.88 1.38 -9.32
N ASP A 266 17.85 1.07 -10.60
CA ASP A 266 16.82 1.44 -11.58
C ASP A 266 15.66 0.45 -11.62
N ARG A 267 15.10 0.22 -10.44
CA ARG A 267 13.93 -0.62 -10.22
C ARG A 267 13.15 -0.13 -8.99
N PRO A 268 11.90 -0.57 -8.82
CA PRO A 268 11.13 -0.20 -7.64
C PRO A 268 11.79 -0.57 -6.33
N HIS A 269 11.84 0.36 -5.38
CA HIS A 269 12.37 0.15 -4.04
C HIS A 269 11.36 0.55 -2.97
N ALA A 270 11.21 -0.27 -1.95
CA ALA A 270 10.59 0.15 -0.70
C ALA A 270 11.61 1.00 0.08
N VAL A 271 11.15 2.14 0.59
CA VAL A 271 11.96 3.09 1.37
C VAL A 271 11.27 3.33 2.69
N TYR A 272 12.05 3.32 3.78
CA TYR A 272 11.57 3.44 5.14
C TYR A 272 12.30 4.54 5.89
N ASP A 273 11.54 5.41 6.55
CA ASP A 273 12.06 6.26 7.62
C ASP A 273 11.90 5.53 8.95
N LEU A 274 12.98 5.42 9.70
CA LEU A 274 13.08 4.67 10.94
C LEU A 274 12.94 5.60 12.15
N GLY A 275 12.21 5.14 13.16
CA GLY A 275 12.08 5.85 14.42
C GLY A 275 13.32 5.67 15.30
N PRO A 276 13.30 6.20 16.54
CA PRO A 276 14.35 5.94 17.50
C PRO A 276 14.56 4.43 17.72
N ARG A 277 15.78 4.06 18.12
CA ARG A 277 16.12 2.68 18.46
C ARG A 277 15.25 2.21 19.63
N LEU A 278 14.63 1.05 19.47
CA LEU A 278 13.86 0.37 20.50
C LEU A 278 14.75 -0.58 21.33
N PRO A 279 14.37 -0.86 22.59
CA PRO A 279 15.00 -1.93 23.38
C PRO A 279 14.88 -3.32 22.72
N PRO A 280 15.73 -4.28 23.10
CA PRO A 280 16.90 -4.13 23.96
C PRO A 280 18.02 -3.29 23.31
N LEU A 281 18.79 -2.59 24.16
CA LEU A 281 19.91 -1.77 23.71
C LEU A 281 21.22 -2.59 23.64
N GLU A 282 21.21 -3.75 24.26
CA GLU A 282 22.23 -4.78 24.16
C GLU A 282 21.99 -5.62 22.88
N PRO A 283 23.06 -6.08 22.19
CA PRO A 283 22.90 -6.96 21.04
C PRO A 283 22.27 -8.30 21.44
N VAL A 284 21.28 -8.77 20.67
CA VAL A 284 20.68 -10.10 20.85
C VAL A 284 21.42 -11.08 19.94
N PRO A 285 22.17 -12.06 20.48
CA PRO A 285 22.95 -12.97 19.66
C PRO A 285 22.04 -13.81 18.75
N ASN A 286 22.51 -14.15 17.55
CA ASN A 286 21.70 -14.94 16.61
C ASN A 286 21.34 -16.33 17.18
N GLY A 287 22.26 -16.94 17.93
CA GLY A 287 22.17 -18.34 18.33
C GLY A 287 22.57 -19.31 17.21
N ALA A 288 22.79 -20.58 17.57
CA ALA A 288 23.29 -21.59 16.64
C ALA A 288 22.24 -22.00 15.59
N GLY A 289 22.65 -22.08 14.32
CA GLY A 289 21.81 -22.55 13.20
C GLY A 289 21.02 -21.46 12.47
N ILE A 290 21.17 -20.18 12.85
CA ILE A 290 20.62 -19.07 12.07
C ILE A 290 21.52 -18.80 10.86
N TYR A 291 20.94 -18.90 9.67
CA TYR A 291 21.67 -18.67 8.43
C TYR A 291 22.03 -17.18 8.28
N PRO A 292 23.30 -16.83 8.00
CA PRO A 292 23.79 -15.45 8.05
C PRO A 292 23.06 -14.45 7.16
N SER A 293 22.49 -14.85 6.02
CA SER A 293 21.77 -13.95 5.10
C SER A 293 20.25 -14.15 5.10
N SER A 294 19.72 -14.97 6.02
CA SER A 294 18.27 -15.19 6.10
C SER A 294 17.52 -13.90 6.43
N ARG A 295 16.35 -13.70 5.83
CA ARG A 295 15.39 -12.68 6.25
C ARG A 295 14.29 -13.37 7.04
N LEU A 296 13.93 -12.83 8.19
CA LEU A 296 13.16 -13.54 9.20
C LEU A 296 12.04 -12.65 9.72
N TRP A 297 10.88 -13.24 10.00
CA TRP A 297 9.78 -12.60 10.72
C TRP A 297 9.76 -13.12 12.15
N ILE A 298 9.75 -12.21 13.13
CA ILE A 298 9.78 -12.53 14.56
C ILE A 298 8.83 -11.58 15.29
N LEU A 299 8.09 -12.04 16.29
CA LEU A 299 7.32 -11.15 17.16
C LEU A 299 8.24 -10.26 18.00
N LEU A 300 7.87 -8.98 18.15
CA LEU A 300 8.68 -7.97 18.83
C LEU A 300 8.94 -8.34 20.29
N ASP A 301 7.92 -8.78 21.03
CA ASP A 301 8.04 -9.16 22.43
C ASP A 301 9.00 -10.35 22.60
N GLN A 302 8.91 -11.36 21.72
CA GLN A 302 9.83 -12.50 21.71
C GLN A 302 11.26 -12.05 21.41
N LEU A 303 11.43 -11.15 20.44
CA LEU A 303 12.75 -10.60 20.10
C LEU A 303 13.35 -9.77 21.24
N GLN A 304 12.51 -9.09 22.03
CA GLN A 304 12.96 -8.22 23.12
C GLN A 304 13.30 -8.97 24.41
N THR A 305 12.75 -10.16 24.61
CA THR A 305 12.84 -10.90 25.87
C THR A 305 13.66 -12.18 25.78
N ALA A 306 13.77 -12.79 24.60
CA ALA A 306 14.50 -14.02 24.41
C ALA A 306 16.03 -13.82 24.51
N PRO A 307 16.78 -14.83 25.00
CA PRO A 307 18.23 -14.75 25.12
C PRO A 307 18.97 -14.80 23.77
N SER A 308 18.32 -15.29 22.71
CA SER A 308 18.86 -15.28 21.35
C SER A 308 17.76 -15.14 20.29
N LEU A 309 18.13 -14.73 19.08
CA LEU A 309 17.21 -14.65 17.94
C LEU A 309 16.61 -16.02 17.60
N LYS A 310 17.39 -17.10 17.73
CA LYS A 310 16.90 -18.46 17.56
C LYS A 310 15.75 -18.77 18.51
N ASP A 311 15.92 -18.43 19.78
CA ASP A 311 14.91 -18.68 20.81
C ASP A 311 13.67 -17.80 20.57
N ALA A 312 13.87 -16.55 20.15
CA ALA A 312 12.76 -15.65 19.77
C ALA A 312 11.93 -16.21 18.59
N ILE A 313 12.58 -16.81 17.59
CA ILE A 313 11.91 -17.44 16.45
C ILE A 313 11.13 -18.68 16.90
N ALA A 314 11.71 -19.51 17.78
CA ALA A 314 11.02 -20.68 18.32
C ALA A 314 9.77 -20.27 19.12
N GLY A 315 9.88 -19.26 19.99
CA GLY A 315 8.75 -18.71 20.74
C GLY A 315 7.68 -18.11 19.83
N THR A 316 8.08 -17.38 18.79
CA THR A 316 7.16 -16.83 17.78
C THR A 316 6.35 -17.94 17.11
N ARG A 317 7.00 -19.02 16.66
CA ARG A 317 6.32 -20.16 16.02
C ARG A 317 5.36 -20.86 16.96
N ALA A 318 5.77 -21.10 18.20
CA ALA A 318 4.92 -21.76 19.19
C ALA A 318 3.62 -20.98 19.47
N LEU A 319 3.70 -19.65 19.54
CA LEU A 319 2.51 -18.79 19.69
C LEU A 319 1.60 -18.84 18.46
N GLN A 320 2.18 -18.76 17.26
CA GLN A 320 1.43 -18.82 16.01
C GLN A 320 0.72 -20.17 15.82
N GLU A 321 1.39 -21.28 16.12
CA GLU A 321 0.80 -22.63 16.08
C GLU A 321 -0.32 -22.79 17.13
N GLY A 322 -0.12 -22.24 18.34
CA GLY A 322 -1.14 -22.21 19.37
C GLY A 322 -2.42 -21.51 18.92
N TRP A 323 -2.32 -20.35 18.28
CA TRP A 323 -3.47 -19.62 17.76
C TRP A 323 -4.17 -20.30 16.58
N ALA A 324 -3.43 -21.03 15.73
CA ALA A 324 -4.03 -21.76 14.61
C ALA A 324 -4.86 -22.99 15.05
N THR A 325 -4.69 -23.44 16.29
CA THR A 325 -5.36 -24.62 16.85
C THR A 325 -6.59 -24.26 17.70
N THR A 326 -6.91 -22.96 17.83
CA THR A 326 -8.04 -22.43 18.61
C THR A 326 -9.11 -21.86 17.70
#